data_AF-A0A832TSV1-F1
#
_entry.id   AF-A0A832TSV1-F1
#
_cell.length_a   1.000
_cell.length_b   1.000
_cell.length_c   1.000
_cell.angle_alpha   90.00
_cell.angle_beta   90.00
_cell.angle_gamma   90.00
#
_symmetry.space_group_name_H-M   'P 1'
#
loop_
_entity.id
_entity.type
_entity.pdbx_description
1 polymer ?
#
loop_
_entity_poly.entity_id
_entity_poly.type
_entity_poly.pdbx_seq_one_letter_code
_entity_poly.pdbx_strand_id
1 'polypeptide(L)' 'MHDIVTTRKMENGVACYYGESGKEKFESFTYRELIDIKINALDLLDDPRNYAVDTEKHTLVMKK' A
#
# COMPACT_ATOMS: atom_id res chain seq x y z
N MET A 1 4.07 -6.78 -8.78
CA MET A 1 3.05 -5.78 -8.38
C MET A 1 1.73 -6.47 -8.11
N HIS A 2 1.12 -6.21 -6.97
CA HIS A 2 -0.15 -6.79 -6.54
C HIS A 2 -1.17 -5.69 -6.26
N ASP A 3 -2.41 -5.92 -6.70
CA ASP A 3 -3.51 -5.00 -6.41
C ASP A 3 -3.82 -4.98 -4.91
N ILE A 4 -3.85 -3.78 -4.35
CA ILE A 4 -4.23 -3.59 -2.96
C ILE A 4 -5.74 -3.77 -2.86
N VAL A 5 -6.15 -4.69 -1.99
CA VAL A 5 -7.54 -5.03 -1.72
C VAL A 5 -8.12 -4.11 -0.66
N THR A 6 -7.35 -3.85 0.39
CA THR A 6 -7.73 -2.95 1.49
C THR A 6 -6.50 -2.33 2.14
N THR A 7 -6.68 -1.20 2.79
CA THR A 7 -5.66 -0.55 3.61
C THR A 7 -6.15 -0.33 5.02
N ARG A 8 -5.22 -0.31 5.98
CA ARG A 8 -5.49 -0.03 7.38
C ARG A 8 -4.52 1.00 7.91
N LYS A 9 -5.05 2.04 8.53
CA LYS A 9 -4.24 3.03 9.24
C LYS A 9 -3.60 2.39 10.48
N MET A 10 -2.30 2.59 10.62
CA MET A 10 -1.49 2.18 11.76
C MET A 10 -0.99 3.43 12.50
N GLU A 11 -0.48 3.24 13.71
CA GLU A 11 0.01 4.35 14.55
C GLU A 11 1.14 5.14 13.86
N ASN A 12 2.03 4.44 13.14
CA ASN A 12 3.19 5.02 12.46
C ASN A 12 3.17 4.87 10.93
N GLY A 13 2.03 4.51 10.33
CA GLY A 13 1.96 4.29 8.89
C GLY A 13 0.64 3.70 8.38
N VAL A 14 0.72 2.96 7.28
CA VAL A 14 -0.41 2.32 6.61
C VAL A 14 -0.04 0.87 6.27
N ALA A 15 -0.91 -0.07 6.62
CA ALA A 15 -0.83 -1.46 6.18
C ALA A 15 -1.67 -1.67 4.93
N CYS A 16 -1.06 -2.13 3.85
CA CYS A 16 -1.68 -2.41 2.56
C CYS A 16 -1.85 -3.91 2.40
N TYR A 17 -3.08 -4.39 2.32
CA TYR A 17 -3.41 -5.80 2.16
C TYR A 17 -3.62 -6.11 0.68
N TYR A 18 -3.01 -7.20 0.21
CA TYR A 18 -3.06 -7.64 -1.16
C TYR A 18 -3.20 -9.17 -1.23
N GLY A 19 -3.84 -9.66 -2.29
CA GLY A 19 -3.95 -11.09 -2.54
C GLY A 19 -2.77 -11.59 -3.35
N GLU A 20 -2.03 -12.58 -2.84
CA GLU A 20 -0.97 -13.26 -3.57
C GLU A 20 -1.18 -14.77 -3.52
N SER A 21 -1.38 -15.41 -4.68
CA SER A 21 -1.50 -16.87 -4.82
C SER A 21 -2.50 -17.53 -3.86
N GLY A 22 -3.66 -16.90 -3.65
CA GLY A 22 -4.73 -17.40 -2.78
C GLY A 22 -4.48 -17.21 -1.27
N LYS A 23 -3.42 -16.47 -0.90
CA LYS A 23 -3.17 -16.03 0.48
C LYS A 23 -3.30 -14.51 0.57
N GLU A 24 -3.99 -14.05 1.61
CA GLU A 24 -3.97 -12.64 1.97
C GLU A 24 -2.61 -12.33 2.59
N LYS A 25 -1.90 -11.38 1.99
CA LYS A 25 -0.67 -10.80 2.53
C LYS A 25 -0.90 -9.32 2.77
N PHE A 26 0.00 -8.73 3.54
CA PHE A 26 0.02 -7.30 3.73
C PHE A 26 1.44 -6.79 3.78
N GLU A 27 1.59 -5.53 3.39
CA GLU A 27 2.83 -4.78 3.51
C GLU A 27 2.57 -3.51 4.30
N SER A 28 3.40 -3.25 5.30
CA SER A 28 3.31 -2.05 6.11
C SER A 28 4.29 -1.02 5.60
N PHE A 29 3.80 0.18 5.33
CA PHE A 29 4.60 1.35 4.98
C PHE A 29 4.52 2.36 6.10
N THR A 30 5.66 2.89 6.52
CA THR A 30 5.70 4.03 7.45
C THR A 30 5.31 5.32 6.73
N TYR A 31 4.84 6.33 7.45
CA TYR A 31 4.55 7.64 6.84
C TYR A 31 5.79 8.24 6.15
N ARG A 32 6.98 7.96 6.67
CA ARG A 32 8.24 8.45 6.09
C ARG A 32 8.53 7.80 4.74
N GLU A 33 8.30 6.49 4.62
CA GLU A 33 8.42 5.78 3.34
C GLU A 33 7.41 6.29 2.33
N LEU A 34 6.14 6.45 2.74
CA LEU A 34 5.09 7.01 1.88
C LEU A 34 5.47 8.41 1.36
N ILE A 35 6.05 9.26 2.21
CA ILE A 35 6.56 10.59 1.81
C ILE A 35 7.72 10.46 0.80
N ASP A 36 8.66 9.54 1.05
CA ASP A 36 9.83 9.33 0.20
C ASP A 36 9.42 8.88 -1.23
N ILE A 37 8.46 7.94 -1.30
CA ILE A 37 7.89 7.46 -2.57
C ILE A 37 6.81 8.40 -3.14
N LYS A 38 6.58 9.57 -2.52
CA LYS A 38 5.61 10.60 -2.92
C LYS A 38 4.16 10.11 -3.00
N ILE A 39 3.79 9.18 -2.14
CA ILE A 39 2.44 8.64 -2.03
C ILE A 39 1.71 9.32 -0.89
N ASN A 40 0.49 9.78 -1.16
CA ASN A 40 -0.35 10.38 -0.15
C ASN A 40 -1.04 9.30 0.68
N ALA A 41 -0.68 9.22 1.97
CA ALA A 41 -1.26 8.25 2.90
C ALA A 41 -2.78 8.39 3.03
N LEU A 42 -3.34 9.61 2.93
CA LEU A 42 -4.78 9.83 2.99
C LEU A 42 -5.47 9.27 1.75
N ASP A 43 -4.94 9.53 0.55
CA ASP A 43 -5.48 9.01 -0.71
C ASP A 43 -5.39 7.47 -0.76
N LEU A 44 -4.26 6.93 -0.30
CA LEU A 44 -4.07 5.48 -0.16
C LEU A 44 -5.09 4.85 0.80
N LEU A 45 -5.46 5.54 1.89
CA LEU A 45 -6.45 5.06 2.85
C LEU A 45 -7.89 5.20 2.33
N ASP A 46 -8.17 6.24 1.54
CA ASP A 46 -9.49 6.52 0.98
C ASP A 46 -9.81 5.60 -0.21
N ASP A 47 -8.86 5.49 -1.14
CA ASP A 47 -8.97 4.70 -2.37
C ASP A 47 -7.78 3.72 -2.56
N PRO A 48 -7.64 2.69 -1.72
CA PRO A 48 -6.55 1.72 -1.84
C PRO A 48 -6.49 1.00 -3.19
N ARG A 49 -7.64 0.85 -3.85
CA ARG A 49 -7.75 0.17 -5.15
C ARG A 49 -7.07 0.95 -6.29
N ASN A 50 -6.82 2.25 -6.12
CA ASN A 50 -6.04 3.05 -7.05
C ASN A 50 -4.53 2.75 -6.96
N TYR A 51 -4.10 1.93 -6.00
CA TYR A 51 -2.70 1.63 -5.74
C TYR A 51 -2.42 0.13 -5.87
N ALA A 52 -1.20 -0.18 -6.30
CA ALA A 52 -0.64 -1.52 -6.33
C ALA A 52 0.65 -1.53 -5.50
N VAL A 53 0.85 -2.61 -4.74
CA VAL A 53 2.09 -2.82 -3.99
C VAL A 53 3.10 -3.54 -4.87
N ASP A 54 4.32 -3.01 -4.91
CA ASP A 54 5.46 -3.64 -5.53
C ASP A 54 6.32 -4.26 -4.43
N THR A 55 6.08 -5.55 -4.18
CA THR A 55 6.75 -6.36 -3.16
C THR A 55 8.24 -6.56 -3.44
N GLU A 56 8.67 -6.46 -4.71
CA GLU A 56 10.08 -6.63 -5.09
C GLU A 56 10.92 -5.41 -4.73
N LYS A 57 10.31 -4.23 -4.85
CA LYS A 57 10.96 -2.93 -4.57
C LYS A 57 10.52 -2.30 -3.25
N HIS A 58 9.61 -2.94 -2.53
CA HIS A 58 8.96 -2.39 -1.34
C HIS A 58 8.43 -0.98 -1.58
N THR A 59 7.59 -0.82 -2.60
CA THR A 59 7.03 0.49 -2.98
C THR A 59 5.56 0.39 -3.37
N LEU A 60 4.92 1.54 -3.54
CA LEU A 60 3.54 1.65 -3.99
C LEU A 60 3.50 2.37 -5.33
N VAL A 61 2.71 1.84 -6.25
CA VAL A 61 2.52 2.41 -7.57
C VAL A 61 1.05 2.76 -7.73
N MET A 62 0.80 4.03 -8.07
CA MET A 62 -0.53 4.50 -8.43
C MET A 62 -0.88 3.96 -9.82
N LYS A 63 -2.01 3.28 -9.93
CA LYS A 63 -2.56 2.75 -11.19
C LYS A 63 -3.38 3.78 -11.96
N LYS A 64 -3.76 4.87 -11.29
CA LYS A 64 -4.69 5.90 -11.77
C LYS A 64 -4.06 6.79 -12.84
#